data_AF-A0A1W0X1S0-F1
#
_entry.id   AF-A0A1W0X1S0-F1
#
_cell.length_a   1.000
_cell.length_b   1.000
_cell.length_c   1.000
_cell.angle_alpha   90.00
_cell.angle_beta   90.00
_cell.angle_gamma   90.00
#
_symmetry.space_group_name_H-M   'P 1'
#
loop_
_entity.id
_entity.type
_entity.pdbx_description
1 polymer ?
#
loop_
_entity_poly.entity_id
_entity_poly.type
_entity_poly.pdbx_seq_one_letter_code
_entity_poly.pdbx_strand_id
1 'polypeptide(L)'
;MEKLSLSCLDERAPTDRAVPSVPHDGVRIRVCYAGLCYLPLTNATPLRKGCTGYRNGNLFEGFEISGIVESIGTGARQSDLTVGDPVAVFPHEDVICQGYADYLVVRELKNVVKLPASISLAVGAMLPTGGTLAMSAVIRCRETLANVVAQKGHCNIVIMGAGCLAHWLIRLLALSNSAIRDRIHIAVASDDWEGLKIARTLGAEEVVLLDENCHEEVLAERLRDSFADGVQMAISLCPDERLQDRAIRCLDKGGFLVVPSGSISGDFQNGKKQDLQVLAAPCGSVEILRTLVRTIADGEGLQKNHPTYKVYPVETSQTVFDDLQLCSRSERAILKFQASHPVVW
;
A
#
# COMPACT_ATOMS: atom_id res chain seq x y z
N MET A 1 -23.15 20.39 22.23
CA MET A 1 -22.17 19.90 21.23
C MET A 1 -20.85 20.62 21.52
N GLU A 2 -19.99 19.98 22.30
CA GLU A 2 -18.65 20.48 22.59
C GLU A 2 -17.79 20.36 21.33
N LYS A 3 -17.23 21.49 20.91
CA LYS A 3 -16.20 21.54 19.87
C LYS A 3 -14.90 21.05 20.51
N LEU A 4 -14.41 19.88 20.11
CA LEU A 4 -13.03 19.47 20.38
C LEU A 4 -12.10 20.42 19.61
N SER A 5 -11.47 21.36 20.32
CA SER A 5 -10.43 22.22 19.78
C SER A 5 -9.10 21.45 19.75
N LEU A 6 -8.61 21.09 18.57
CA LEU A 6 -7.28 20.55 18.38
C LEU A 6 -6.30 21.71 18.14
N SER A 7 -5.78 22.27 19.23
CA SER A 7 -4.54 23.05 19.24
C SER A 7 -3.36 22.07 19.33
N CYS A 8 -2.83 21.61 18.19
CA CYS A 8 -1.61 20.78 18.19
C CYS A 8 -0.78 20.93 16.89
N LEU A 9 -0.72 22.13 16.32
CA LEU A 9 0.18 22.46 15.21
C LEU A 9 1.15 23.58 15.62
N ASP A 10 1.68 23.50 16.85
CA ASP A 10 2.89 24.22 17.22
C ASP A 10 4.10 23.34 16.91
N GLU A 11 5.18 23.99 16.44
CA GLU A 11 6.48 23.43 16.08
C GLU A 11 6.90 22.29 17.03
N ARG A 12 6.91 21.04 16.53
CA ARG A 12 7.22 19.87 17.35
C ARG A 12 8.74 19.70 17.47
N ALA A 13 9.28 20.14 18.60
CA ALA A 13 10.55 19.60 19.09
C ALA A 13 10.42 18.08 19.27
N PRO A 14 11.47 17.27 19.02
CA PRO A 14 11.47 15.86 19.38
C PRO A 14 11.26 15.76 20.90
N THR A 15 10.05 15.40 21.32
CA THR A 15 9.76 15.22 22.74
C THR A 15 10.35 13.88 23.14
N ASP A 16 11.39 13.90 23.98
CA ASP A 16 11.89 12.72 24.68
C ASP A 16 10.74 12.21 25.58
N ARG A 17 9.97 11.25 25.05
CA ARG A 17 8.80 10.67 25.75
C ARG A 17 9.29 9.49 26.57
N ALA A 18 8.76 9.38 27.79
CA ALA A 18 9.01 8.21 28.61
C ALA A 18 8.64 6.92 27.87
N VAL A 19 9.50 5.89 27.97
CA VAL A 19 9.23 4.57 27.39
C VAL A 19 7.89 4.06 27.94
N PRO A 20 6.92 3.69 27.09
CA PRO A 20 5.60 3.27 27.54
C PRO A 20 5.69 1.98 28.35
N SER A 21 4.82 1.83 29.36
CA SER A 21 4.73 0.60 30.15
C SER A 21 4.20 -0.56 29.31
N VAL A 22 4.68 -1.77 29.59
CA VAL A 22 4.27 -2.98 28.87
C VAL A 22 2.82 -3.32 29.24
N PRO A 23 1.89 -3.45 28.28
CA PRO A 23 0.52 -3.84 28.59
C PRO A 23 0.47 -5.26 29.15
N HIS A 24 -0.39 -5.52 30.15
CA HIS A 24 -0.50 -6.83 30.81
C HIS A 24 -0.71 -8.00 29.82
N ASP A 25 -1.59 -7.82 28.83
CA ASP A 25 -1.93 -8.85 27.83
C ASP A 25 -1.30 -8.60 26.45
N GLY A 26 -0.40 -7.63 26.36
CA GLY A 26 0.16 -7.13 25.10
C GLY A 26 1.67 -7.25 25.01
N VAL A 27 2.24 -6.51 24.06
CA VAL A 27 3.69 -6.40 23.87
C VAL A 27 4.12 -4.95 23.80
N ARG A 28 5.39 -4.72 24.11
CA ARG A 28 6.13 -3.54 23.71
C ARG A 28 7.13 -3.93 22.64
N ILE A 29 7.09 -3.20 21.52
CA ILE A 29 7.92 -3.40 20.35
C ILE A 29 8.91 -2.25 20.29
N ARG A 30 10.18 -2.56 20.15
CA ARG A 30 11.19 -1.57 19.78
C ARG A 30 11.13 -1.36 18.27
N VAL A 31 10.66 -0.20 17.87
CA VAL A 31 10.49 0.17 16.46
C VAL A 31 11.86 0.27 15.81
N CYS A 32 12.02 -0.37 14.66
CA CYS A 32 13.27 -0.31 13.89
C CYS A 32 13.04 0.44 12.58
N TYR A 33 11.91 0.18 11.93
CA TYR A 33 11.53 0.83 10.69
C TYR A 33 10.05 1.21 10.69
N ALA A 34 9.73 2.32 10.05
CA ALA A 34 8.36 2.68 9.76
C ALA A 34 8.19 3.20 8.34
N GLY A 35 7.14 2.78 7.65
CA GLY A 35 6.78 3.32 6.35
C GLY A 35 6.10 4.69 6.45
N LEU A 36 6.37 5.53 5.45
CA LEU A 36 5.60 6.73 5.17
C LEU A 36 4.46 6.35 4.20
N CYS A 37 3.21 6.41 4.68
CA CYS A 37 2.04 5.95 3.93
C CYS A 37 0.99 7.03 3.75
N TYR A 38 0.45 7.12 2.54
CA TYR A 38 -0.72 7.92 2.20
C TYR A 38 -1.96 7.06 2.48
N LEU A 39 -2.71 7.37 3.55
CA LEU A 39 -3.95 6.65 3.82
C LEU A 39 -5.15 7.57 3.58
N PRO A 40 -6.02 7.25 2.61
CA PRO A 40 -7.28 7.98 2.44
C PRO A 40 -8.27 7.54 3.53
N LEU A 41 -8.12 8.04 4.76
CA LEU A 41 -9.18 7.96 5.75
C LEU A 41 -10.27 8.98 5.42
N THR A 42 -11.50 8.49 5.40
CA THR A 42 -12.75 9.16 5.01
C THR A 42 -13.19 10.32 5.90
N ASN A 43 -12.38 10.74 6.88
CA ASN A 43 -12.75 11.75 7.89
C ASN A 43 -11.66 12.78 8.20
N ALA A 44 -10.60 12.91 7.40
CA ALA A 44 -9.75 14.09 7.54
C ALA A 44 -10.43 15.31 6.89
N THR A 45 -10.38 16.41 7.62
CA THR A 45 -11.03 17.68 7.29
C THR A 45 -10.62 18.15 5.88
N PRO A 46 -11.55 18.67 5.05
CA PRO A 46 -11.20 19.23 3.76
C PRO A 46 -10.43 20.55 3.96
N LEU A 47 -9.20 20.63 3.48
CA LEU A 47 -8.44 21.88 3.32
C LEU A 47 -7.98 21.93 1.85
N ARG A 48 -8.23 22.96 1.04
CA ARG A 48 -8.76 24.32 1.21
C ARG A 48 -9.27 24.74 -0.18
N LYS A 49 -10.45 25.36 -0.32
CA LYS A 49 -10.95 25.85 -1.63
C LYS A 49 -10.00 26.94 -2.17
N GLY A 50 -9.48 26.75 -3.39
CA GLY A 50 -8.84 27.82 -4.17
C GLY A 50 -7.40 27.60 -4.66
N CYS A 51 -6.78 26.44 -4.45
CA CYS A 51 -5.47 26.13 -5.04
C CYS A 51 -5.63 25.22 -6.25
N THR A 52 -5.35 25.74 -7.45
CA THR A 52 -5.15 24.92 -8.66
C THR A 52 -3.79 24.23 -8.54
N GLY A 53 -3.81 22.98 -8.05
CA GLY A 53 -2.62 22.20 -7.74
C GLY A 53 -2.46 22.00 -6.22
N TYR A 54 -3.28 21.11 -5.64
CA TYR A 54 -3.18 20.73 -4.24
C TYR A 54 -3.45 19.22 -4.14
N ARG A 55 -2.40 18.40 -4.00
CA ARG A 55 -2.53 17.00 -3.58
C ARG A 55 -2.47 16.98 -2.05
N ASN A 56 -3.61 17.18 -1.39
CA ASN A 56 -3.76 17.04 0.05
C ASN A 56 -4.36 15.67 0.37
N GLY A 57 -3.84 14.99 1.38
CA GLY A 57 -4.51 13.81 1.95
C GLY A 57 -3.61 12.92 2.81
N ASN A 58 -3.51 13.24 4.09
CA ASN A 58 -3.32 12.28 5.18
C ASN A 58 -2.12 11.33 5.08
N LEU A 59 -0.92 11.84 5.34
CA LEU A 59 0.13 11.01 5.92
C LEU A 59 -0.11 10.95 7.42
N PHE A 60 -0.34 9.76 7.94
CA PHE A 60 -0.42 9.55 9.37
C PHE A 60 0.89 8.92 9.87
N GLU A 61 1.33 9.38 11.03
CA GLU A 61 2.48 8.82 11.72
C GLU A 61 2.14 7.40 12.23
N GLY A 62 3.08 6.45 12.12
CA GLY A 62 3.01 5.17 12.87
C GLY A 62 2.15 4.01 12.30
N PHE A 63 1.81 3.99 11.02
CA PHE A 63 0.89 2.96 10.45
C PHE A 63 1.56 1.67 10.01
N GLU A 64 2.78 1.75 9.48
CA GLU A 64 3.45 0.61 8.87
C GLU A 64 4.75 0.35 9.60
N ILE A 65 4.65 -0.34 10.73
CA ILE A 65 5.77 -0.50 11.66
C ILE A 65 6.32 -1.90 11.56
N SER A 66 7.65 -1.99 11.57
CA SER A 66 8.36 -3.21 11.89
C SER A 66 9.43 -2.97 12.96
N GLY A 67 9.65 -3.99 13.77
CA GLY A 67 10.53 -3.88 14.92
C GLY A 67 10.85 -5.22 15.53
N ILE A 68 11.37 -5.16 16.74
CA ILE A 68 11.71 -6.33 17.55
C ILE A 68 10.81 -6.34 18.79
N VAL A 69 10.26 -7.50 19.14
CA VAL A 69 9.57 -7.68 20.42
C VAL A 69 10.58 -7.42 21.54
N GLU A 70 10.39 -6.34 22.31
CA GLU A 70 11.29 -5.97 23.39
C GLU A 70 10.81 -6.53 24.73
N SER A 71 9.49 -6.49 24.98
CA SER A 71 8.92 -7.08 26.18
C SER A 71 7.50 -7.57 25.93
N ILE A 72 7.12 -8.61 26.67
CA ILE A 72 5.79 -9.24 26.61
C ILE A 72 5.15 -9.10 28.00
N GLY A 73 3.86 -8.76 28.02
CA GLY A 73 3.09 -8.64 29.26
C GLY A 73 2.93 -9.99 29.97
N THR A 74 2.87 -9.96 31.30
CA THR A 74 2.77 -11.19 32.13
C THR A 74 1.48 -11.99 31.90
N GLY A 75 0.44 -11.35 31.37
CA GLY A 75 -0.86 -11.94 31.04
C GLY A 75 -1.00 -12.39 29.59
N ALA A 76 -0.04 -12.08 28.71
CA ALA A 76 -0.02 -12.46 27.31
C ALA A 76 0.20 -13.98 27.16
N ARG A 77 -0.85 -14.75 27.42
CA ARG A 77 -0.85 -16.21 27.30
C ARG A 77 -1.13 -16.60 25.84
N GLN A 78 -0.48 -17.66 25.36
CA GLN A 78 -0.74 -18.28 24.05
C GLN A 78 -0.26 -17.50 22.81
N SER A 79 0.84 -16.75 22.87
CA SER A 79 1.52 -16.26 21.66
C SER A 79 2.69 -17.14 21.25
N ASP A 80 2.88 -17.30 19.94
CA ASP A 80 4.11 -17.81 19.30
C ASP A 80 5.24 -16.76 19.28
N LEU A 81 4.99 -15.59 19.87
CA LEU A 81 5.94 -14.48 20.02
C LEU A 81 6.82 -14.66 21.24
N THR A 82 8.10 -14.35 21.06
CA THR A 82 9.13 -14.30 22.09
C THR A 82 9.90 -12.99 22.01
N VAL A 83 10.48 -12.56 23.13
CA VAL A 83 11.38 -11.39 23.14
C VAL A 83 12.53 -11.65 22.17
N GLY A 84 12.82 -10.67 21.32
CA GLY A 84 13.79 -10.77 20.23
C GLY A 84 13.19 -11.10 18.86
N ASP A 85 11.91 -11.51 18.78
CA ASP A 85 11.29 -11.81 17.49
C ASP A 85 11.14 -10.57 16.61
N PRO A 86 11.49 -10.65 15.31
CA PRO A 86 11.18 -9.61 14.34
C PRO A 86 9.70 -9.67 13.97
N VAL A 87 9.05 -8.51 13.98
CA VAL A 87 7.60 -8.39 13.78
C VAL A 87 7.22 -7.23 12.88
N ALA A 88 6.10 -7.36 12.19
CA ALA A 88 5.35 -6.26 11.59
C ALA A 88 4.03 -6.08 12.36
N VAL A 89 3.56 -4.83 12.47
CA VAL A 89 2.34 -4.49 13.19
C VAL A 89 1.25 -4.12 12.21
N PHE A 90 0.10 -4.79 12.31
CA PHE A 90 -1.08 -4.39 11.56
C PHE A 90 -1.70 -3.13 12.20
N PRO A 91 -1.96 -2.07 11.42
CA PRO A 91 -2.49 -0.82 11.95
C PRO A 91 -3.90 -1.01 12.49
N HIS A 92 -4.13 -0.49 13.69
CA HIS A 92 -5.43 -0.36 14.33
C HIS A 92 -5.40 0.90 15.20
N GLU A 93 -6.58 1.36 15.64
CA GLU A 93 -6.78 2.68 16.27
C GLU A 93 -5.77 3.00 17.39
N ASP A 94 -5.52 2.04 18.29
CA ASP A 94 -4.56 2.21 19.40
C ASP A 94 -3.10 2.41 18.96
N VAL A 95 -2.69 1.75 17.88
CA VAL A 95 -1.33 1.87 17.33
C VAL A 95 -1.17 3.18 16.56
N ILE A 96 -2.19 3.52 15.78
CA ILE A 96 -2.25 4.72 14.95
C ILE A 96 -2.10 5.99 15.81
N CYS A 97 -2.76 6.03 16.97
CA CYS A 97 -2.70 7.19 17.86
C CYS A 97 -1.33 7.41 18.52
N GLN A 98 -0.40 6.44 18.46
CA GLN A 98 0.93 6.56 19.08
C GLN A 98 1.94 7.29 18.18
N GLY A 99 1.70 7.35 16.87
CA GLY A 99 2.58 8.02 15.91
C GLY A 99 3.95 7.34 15.74
N TYR A 100 4.94 8.11 15.27
CA TYR A 100 6.31 7.64 15.17
C TYR A 100 7.00 7.73 16.54
N ALA A 101 7.38 6.57 17.08
CA ALA A 101 8.04 6.46 18.38
C ALA A 101 9.06 5.31 18.38
N ASP A 102 10.10 5.40 19.20
CA ASP A 102 11.10 4.34 19.35
C ASP A 102 10.52 3.04 19.95
N TYR A 103 9.44 3.18 20.73
CA TYR A 103 8.72 2.09 21.35
C TYR A 103 7.23 2.21 21.08
N LEU A 104 6.63 1.11 20.65
CA LEU A 104 5.21 0.98 20.39
C LEU A 104 4.63 -0.08 21.32
N VAL A 105 3.46 0.19 21.92
CA VAL A 105 2.71 -0.84 22.65
C VAL A 105 1.53 -1.36 21.85
N VAL A 106 1.37 -2.67 21.83
CA VAL A 106 0.25 -3.35 21.16
C VAL A 106 -0.47 -4.21 22.19
N ARG A 107 -1.73 -3.88 22.49
CA ARG A 107 -2.53 -4.58 23.51
C ARG A 107 -3.04 -5.93 23.02
N GLU A 108 -3.37 -6.03 21.74
CA GLU A 108 -3.91 -7.24 21.15
C GLU A 108 -2.85 -7.96 20.30
N LEU A 109 -2.32 -9.07 20.82
CA LEU A 109 -1.24 -9.85 20.18
C LEU A 109 -1.59 -10.29 18.75
N LYS A 110 -2.88 -10.47 18.44
CA LYS A 110 -3.33 -10.82 17.08
C LYS A 110 -2.86 -9.81 16.04
N ASN A 111 -2.69 -8.53 16.39
CA ASN A 111 -2.27 -7.46 15.48
C ASN A 111 -0.75 -7.44 15.23
N VAL A 112 0.01 -8.34 15.88
CA VAL A 112 1.44 -8.49 15.71
C VAL A 112 1.72 -9.74 14.87
N VAL A 113 2.43 -9.57 13.76
CA VAL A 113 2.76 -10.67 12.84
C VAL A 113 4.26 -10.90 12.86
N LYS A 114 4.68 -12.10 13.27
CA LYS A 114 6.07 -12.54 13.23
C LYS A 114 6.59 -12.58 11.79
N LEU A 115 7.76 -12.00 11.58
CA LEU A 115 8.45 -12.00 10.30
C LEU A 115 9.47 -13.16 10.28
N PRO A 116 9.51 -13.97 9.21
CA PRO A 116 10.59 -14.91 8.99
C PRO A 116 11.93 -14.19 8.80
N ALA A 117 13.05 -14.87 9.11
CA ALA A 117 14.39 -14.31 8.96
C ALA A 117 14.73 -13.89 7.50
N SER A 118 14.03 -14.44 6.51
CA SER A 118 14.18 -14.06 5.10
C SER A 118 13.59 -12.69 4.76
N ILE A 119 12.75 -12.11 5.63
CA ILE A 119 12.13 -10.80 5.42
C ILE A 119 12.84 -9.78 6.31
N SER A 120 13.56 -8.84 5.69
CA SER A 120 14.16 -7.74 6.43
C SER A 120 13.10 -6.85 7.09
N LEU A 121 13.45 -6.21 8.20
CA LEU A 121 12.53 -5.30 8.88
C LEU A 121 12.11 -4.13 7.99
N ALA A 122 13.00 -3.58 7.15
CA ALA A 122 12.64 -2.52 6.21
C ALA A 122 11.52 -2.95 5.24
N VAL A 123 11.60 -4.18 4.70
CA VAL A 123 10.53 -4.77 3.89
C VAL A 123 9.29 -5.05 4.74
N GLY A 124 9.46 -5.53 5.97
CA GLY A 124 8.38 -5.72 6.95
C GLY A 124 7.54 -4.46 7.17
N ALA A 125 8.17 -3.29 7.18
CA ALA A 125 7.50 -1.99 7.30
C ALA A 125 6.77 -1.53 6.02
N MET A 126 6.83 -2.31 4.94
CA MET A 126 6.09 -2.04 3.69
C MET A 126 4.85 -2.93 3.53
N LEU A 127 4.72 -3.97 4.36
CA LEU A 127 3.69 -4.98 4.21
C LEU A 127 2.32 -4.48 4.72
N PRO A 128 2.23 -3.88 5.93
CA PRO A 128 0.96 -3.34 6.40
C PRO A 128 0.48 -2.21 5.47
N THR A 129 -0.84 -2.09 5.29
CA THR A 129 -1.49 -1.13 4.38
C THR A 129 -1.19 -1.35 2.90
N GLY A 130 -0.04 -0.93 2.37
CA GLY A 130 0.21 -0.96 0.93
C GLY A 130 0.28 -2.39 0.38
N GLY A 131 1.08 -3.24 1.00
CA GLY A 131 1.16 -4.65 0.65
C GLY A 131 -0.18 -5.37 0.85
N THR A 132 -0.86 -5.12 1.98
CA THR A 132 -2.16 -5.76 2.26
C THR A 132 -3.27 -5.29 1.32
N LEU A 133 -3.31 -4.03 0.91
CA LEU A 133 -4.26 -3.51 -0.07
C LEU A 133 -4.04 -4.15 -1.45
N ALA A 134 -2.79 -4.25 -1.89
CA ALA A 134 -2.44 -4.94 -3.14
C ALA A 134 -2.84 -6.42 -3.09
N MET A 135 -2.54 -7.11 -1.98
CA MET A 135 -2.94 -8.52 -1.80
C MET A 135 -4.46 -8.68 -1.76
N SER A 136 -5.18 -7.78 -1.07
CA SER A 136 -6.65 -7.74 -1.10
C SER A 136 -7.16 -7.60 -2.54
N ALA A 137 -6.60 -6.68 -3.33
CA ALA A 137 -6.99 -6.50 -4.72
C ALA A 137 -6.81 -7.79 -5.54
N VAL A 138 -5.66 -8.45 -5.41
CA VAL A 138 -5.39 -9.72 -6.09
C VAL A 138 -6.37 -10.82 -5.66
N ILE A 139 -6.66 -10.94 -4.37
CA ILE A 139 -7.67 -11.89 -3.86
C ILE A 139 -9.04 -11.60 -4.46
N ARG A 140 -9.46 -10.32 -4.52
CA ARG A 140 -10.75 -9.91 -5.09
C ARG A 140 -10.85 -10.19 -6.59
N CYS A 141 -9.74 -10.15 -7.31
CA CYS A 141 -9.71 -10.40 -8.75
C CYS A 141 -9.65 -11.89 -9.11
N ARG A 142 -9.26 -12.78 -8.19
CA ARG A 142 -8.87 -14.16 -8.51
C ARG A 142 -9.91 -14.94 -9.31
N GLU A 143 -11.16 -14.94 -8.83
CA GLU A 143 -12.26 -15.66 -9.50
C GLU A 143 -12.61 -15.02 -10.84
N THR A 144 -12.66 -13.70 -10.89
CA THR A 144 -12.90 -12.94 -12.13
C THR A 144 -11.84 -13.21 -13.18
N LEU A 145 -10.56 -13.19 -12.81
CA LEU A 145 -9.45 -13.48 -13.72
C LEU A 145 -9.57 -14.91 -14.27
N ALA A 146 -9.82 -15.90 -13.41
CA ALA A 146 -10.01 -17.28 -13.85
C ALA A 146 -11.19 -17.41 -14.84
N ASN A 147 -12.30 -16.73 -14.58
CA ASN A 147 -13.48 -16.76 -15.46
C ASN A 147 -13.22 -16.07 -16.81
N VAL A 148 -12.60 -14.89 -16.80
CA VAL A 148 -12.25 -14.17 -18.04
C VAL A 148 -11.29 -15.00 -18.89
N VAL A 149 -10.25 -15.57 -18.27
CA VAL A 149 -9.29 -16.44 -18.97
C VAL A 149 -9.95 -17.71 -19.50
N ALA A 150 -10.90 -18.30 -18.77
CA ALA A 150 -11.64 -19.48 -19.24
C ALA A 150 -12.52 -19.16 -20.47
N GLN A 151 -13.07 -17.95 -20.55
CA GLN A 151 -13.96 -17.53 -21.63
C GLN A 151 -13.21 -16.98 -22.86
N LYS A 152 -12.18 -16.15 -22.65
CA LYS A 152 -11.45 -15.44 -23.71
C LYS A 152 -10.08 -16.05 -24.02
N GLY A 153 -9.59 -16.97 -23.21
CA GLY A 153 -8.24 -17.53 -23.34
C GLY A 153 -7.13 -16.66 -22.75
N HIS A 154 -7.38 -15.38 -22.49
CA HIS A 154 -6.45 -14.43 -21.87
C HIS A 154 -7.18 -13.35 -21.06
N CYS A 155 -6.43 -12.54 -20.33
CA CYS A 155 -6.93 -11.33 -19.66
C CYS A 155 -5.86 -10.23 -19.69
N ASN A 156 -6.20 -9.12 -20.35
CA ASN A 156 -5.38 -7.92 -20.39
C ASN A 156 -5.76 -7.01 -19.21
N ILE A 157 -4.77 -6.67 -18.40
CA ILE A 157 -4.89 -5.88 -17.18
C ILE A 157 -4.10 -4.58 -17.35
N VAL A 158 -4.73 -3.45 -17.09
CA VAL A 158 -4.02 -2.16 -16.93
C VAL A 158 -3.95 -1.81 -15.45
N ILE A 159 -2.74 -1.64 -14.92
CA ILE A 159 -2.51 -1.09 -13.57
C ILE A 159 -2.27 0.42 -13.70
N MET A 160 -3.06 1.21 -12.98
CA MET A 160 -2.96 2.66 -12.99
C MET A 160 -2.04 3.16 -11.87
N GLY A 161 -1.08 4.00 -12.26
CA GLY A 161 0.03 4.47 -11.45
C GLY A 161 1.22 3.49 -11.47
N ALA A 162 2.44 4.02 -11.33
CA ALA A 162 3.67 3.22 -11.30
C ALA A 162 4.40 3.24 -9.95
N GLY A 163 3.68 3.54 -8.87
CA GLY A 163 4.25 3.57 -7.50
C GLY A 163 4.35 2.19 -6.83
N CYS A 164 4.61 2.19 -5.52
CA CYS A 164 4.82 0.96 -4.75
C CYS A 164 3.64 -0.05 -4.80
N LEU A 165 2.40 0.41 -4.96
CA LEU A 165 1.23 -0.47 -5.11
C LEU A 165 1.26 -1.22 -6.43
N ALA A 166 1.62 -0.57 -7.54
CA ALA A 166 1.75 -1.21 -8.84
C ALA A 166 2.86 -2.27 -8.82
N HIS A 167 3.97 -1.96 -8.16
CA HIS A 167 5.05 -2.91 -7.92
C HIS A 167 4.56 -4.16 -7.18
N TRP A 168 3.77 -4.01 -6.10
CA TRP A 168 3.17 -5.15 -5.43
C TRP A 168 2.23 -5.93 -6.35
N LEU A 169 1.34 -5.24 -7.08
CA LEU A 169 0.35 -5.86 -7.96
C LEU A 169 0.98 -6.73 -9.05
N ILE A 170 1.96 -6.22 -9.80
CA ILE A 170 2.64 -6.98 -10.89
C ILE A 170 3.10 -8.34 -10.37
N ARG A 171 3.71 -8.37 -9.19
CA ARG A 171 4.29 -9.57 -8.62
C ARG A 171 3.26 -10.51 -7.99
N LEU A 172 2.33 -9.94 -7.22
CA LEU A 172 1.30 -10.73 -6.56
C LEU A 172 0.34 -11.36 -7.58
N LEU A 173 0.04 -10.66 -8.68
CA LEU A 173 -0.71 -11.21 -9.82
C LEU A 173 0.03 -12.37 -10.48
N ALA A 174 1.34 -12.22 -10.71
CA ALA A 174 2.16 -13.29 -11.29
C ALA A 174 2.20 -14.55 -10.42
N LEU A 175 2.23 -14.40 -9.10
CA LEU A 175 2.37 -15.53 -8.17
C LEU A 175 1.04 -16.21 -7.80
N SER A 176 0.00 -15.40 -7.57
CA SER A 176 -1.29 -15.92 -7.11
C SER A 176 -2.06 -16.66 -8.20
N ASN A 177 -1.60 -16.56 -9.44
CA ASN A 177 -2.28 -17.09 -10.62
C ASN A 177 -1.36 -18.00 -11.46
N SER A 178 -0.42 -18.72 -10.84
CA SER A 178 0.57 -19.55 -11.55
C SER A 178 -0.02 -20.46 -12.64
N ALA A 179 -1.23 -21.00 -12.43
CA ALA A 179 -1.93 -21.84 -13.41
C ALA A 179 -2.41 -21.10 -14.68
N ILE A 180 -2.63 -19.79 -14.60
CA ILE A 180 -3.11 -18.94 -15.71
C ILE A 180 -2.15 -17.79 -16.02
N ARG A 181 -0.96 -17.77 -15.42
CA ARG A 181 0.00 -16.66 -15.48
C ARG A 181 0.35 -16.29 -16.92
N ASP A 182 0.60 -17.28 -17.78
CA ASP A 182 0.99 -17.05 -19.18
C ASP A 182 -0.17 -16.51 -20.06
N ARG A 183 -1.37 -16.40 -19.48
CA ARG A 183 -2.58 -15.86 -20.11
C ARG A 183 -2.99 -14.51 -19.52
N ILE A 184 -2.23 -13.97 -18.57
CA ILE A 184 -2.45 -12.64 -18.01
C ILE A 184 -1.38 -11.73 -18.62
N HIS A 185 -1.82 -10.60 -19.18
CA HIS A 185 -0.93 -9.57 -19.72
C HIS A 185 -1.14 -8.27 -18.95
N ILE A 186 -0.06 -7.66 -18.47
CA ILE A 186 -0.07 -6.51 -17.58
C ILE A 186 0.56 -5.31 -18.29
N ALA A 187 -0.23 -4.26 -18.46
CA ALA A 187 0.25 -2.94 -18.79
C ALA A 187 0.27 -2.07 -17.52
N VAL A 188 1.25 -1.18 -17.41
CA VAL A 188 1.27 -0.16 -16.34
C VAL A 188 1.20 1.21 -16.97
N ALA A 189 0.31 2.06 -16.46
CA ALA A 189 0.10 3.40 -16.98
C ALA A 189 0.35 4.47 -15.90
N SER A 190 1.23 5.42 -16.16
CA SER A 190 1.57 6.50 -15.21
C SER A 190 2.17 7.71 -15.93
N ASP A 191 2.11 8.86 -15.29
CA ASP A 191 2.89 10.06 -15.62
C ASP A 191 4.37 9.94 -15.17
N ASP A 192 4.65 9.09 -14.17
CA ASP A 192 5.99 8.80 -13.66
C ASP A 192 6.78 7.84 -14.58
N TRP A 193 7.68 8.43 -15.38
CA TRP A 193 8.57 7.69 -16.28
C TRP A 193 9.53 6.73 -15.57
N GLU A 194 10.06 7.09 -14.41
CA GLU A 194 11.00 6.22 -13.67
C GLU A 194 10.27 5.04 -13.07
N GLY A 195 9.07 5.26 -12.52
CA GLY A 195 8.17 4.18 -12.09
C GLY A 195 7.86 3.20 -13.23
N LEU A 196 7.59 3.69 -14.45
CA LEU A 196 7.33 2.83 -15.61
C LEU A 196 8.54 1.96 -15.99
N LYS A 197 9.77 2.49 -15.93
CA LYS A 197 10.98 1.67 -16.15
C LYS A 197 11.10 0.54 -15.13
N ILE A 198 10.79 0.83 -13.87
CA ILE A 198 10.79 -0.17 -12.81
C ILE A 198 9.71 -1.21 -13.12
N ALA A 199 8.47 -0.80 -13.41
CA ALA A 199 7.38 -1.71 -13.77
C ALA A 199 7.76 -2.68 -14.90
N ARG A 200 8.42 -2.20 -15.96
CA ARG A 200 8.93 -3.03 -17.06
C ARG A 200 9.92 -4.09 -16.57
N THR A 201 10.86 -3.69 -15.72
CA THR A 201 11.86 -4.58 -15.12
C THR A 201 11.23 -5.67 -14.24
N LEU A 202 10.05 -5.38 -13.68
CA LEU A 202 9.31 -6.28 -12.81
C LEU A 202 8.41 -7.27 -13.55
N GLY A 203 8.32 -7.14 -14.87
CA GLY A 203 7.58 -8.06 -15.73
C GLY A 203 6.30 -7.52 -16.33
N ALA A 204 6.05 -6.20 -16.29
CA ALA A 204 4.96 -5.62 -17.06
C ALA A 204 5.22 -5.75 -18.57
N GLU A 205 4.30 -6.40 -19.29
CA GLU A 205 4.34 -6.65 -20.74
C GLU A 205 4.19 -5.38 -21.56
N GLU A 206 3.61 -4.31 -21.01
CA GLU A 206 3.54 -2.98 -21.63
C GLU A 206 3.64 -1.86 -20.59
N VAL A 207 4.08 -0.68 -21.03
CA VAL A 207 4.11 0.54 -20.21
C VAL A 207 3.59 1.73 -21.00
N VAL A 208 2.73 2.53 -20.38
CA VAL A 208 2.04 3.65 -21.05
C VAL A 208 2.33 4.94 -20.28
N LEU A 209 3.00 5.88 -20.94
CA LEU A 209 3.21 7.22 -20.39
C LEU A 209 1.93 8.05 -20.54
N LEU A 210 1.37 8.44 -19.40
CA LEU A 210 0.25 9.37 -19.30
C LEU A 210 0.78 10.80 -19.30
N ASP A 211 1.12 11.31 -20.48
CA ASP A 211 1.56 12.69 -20.65
C ASP A 211 0.40 13.65 -20.38
N GLU A 212 0.51 14.41 -19.29
CA GLU A 212 -0.50 15.35 -18.81
C GLU A 212 -0.75 16.54 -19.74
N ASN A 213 0.10 16.72 -20.76
CA ASN A 213 -0.11 17.70 -21.81
C ASN A 213 -0.99 17.18 -22.97
N CYS A 214 -1.26 15.88 -23.00
CA CYS A 214 -2.14 15.28 -24.01
C CYS A 214 -3.62 15.40 -23.62
N HIS A 215 -4.49 15.48 -24.64
CA HIS A 215 -5.94 15.40 -24.43
C HIS A 215 -6.36 14.04 -23.87
N GLU A 216 -7.37 14.02 -22.99
CA GLU A 216 -7.85 12.80 -22.31
C GLU A 216 -8.30 11.70 -23.28
N GLU A 217 -8.89 12.07 -24.42
CA GLU A 217 -9.28 11.10 -25.45
C GLU A 217 -8.06 10.37 -26.04
N VAL A 218 -6.96 11.09 -26.28
CA VAL A 218 -5.70 10.50 -26.79
C VAL A 218 -5.08 9.57 -25.75
N LEU A 219 -5.13 9.94 -24.46
CA LEU A 219 -4.65 9.08 -23.38
C LEU A 219 -5.49 7.80 -23.27
N ALA A 220 -6.81 7.90 -23.37
CA ALA A 220 -7.71 6.75 -23.36
C ALA A 220 -7.51 5.83 -24.56
N GLU A 221 -7.27 6.37 -25.75
CA GLU A 221 -6.92 5.59 -26.96
C GLU A 221 -5.61 4.83 -26.77
N ARG A 222 -4.54 5.49 -26.30
CA ARG A 222 -3.26 4.84 -26.01
C ARG A 222 -3.39 3.68 -25.02
N LEU A 223 -4.22 3.84 -24.00
CA LEU A 223 -4.49 2.77 -23.02
C LEU A 223 -5.24 1.58 -23.65
N ARG A 224 -6.23 1.84 -24.52
CA ARG A 224 -6.94 0.77 -25.23
C ARG A 224 -6.03 0.05 -26.21
N ASP A 225 -5.20 0.81 -26.93
CA ASP A 225 -4.30 0.29 -27.95
C ASP A 225 -3.04 -0.36 -27.37
N SER A 226 -2.90 -0.39 -26.04
CA SER A 226 -1.83 -1.13 -25.36
C SER A 226 -1.91 -2.63 -25.62
N PHE A 227 -3.10 -3.14 -25.93
CA PHE A 227 -3.32 -4.53 -26.31
C PHE A 227 -4.24 -4.61 -27.53
N ALA A 228 -3.90 -5.48 -28.49
CA ALA A 228 -4.71 -5.66 -29.70
C ALA A 228 -6.14 -6.15 -29.40
N ASP A 229 -6.34 -6.90 -28.32
CA ASP A 229 -7.61 -7.52 -27.93
C ASP A 229 -8.36 -6.75 -26.82
N GLY A 230 -8.07 -5.45 -26.67
CA GLY A 230 -8.73 -4.58 -25.68
C GLY A 230 -8.32 -4.85 -24.23
N VAL A 231 -8.95 -4.15 -23.29
CA VAL A 231 -8.62 -4.21 -21.85
C VAL A 231 -9.79 -4.77 -21.06
N GLN A 232 -9.59 -5.91 -20.41
CA GLN A 232 -10.65 -6.56 -19.63
C GLN A 232 -10.68 -6.12 -18.18
N MET A 233 -9.54 -5.73 -17.61
CA MET A 233 -9.46 -5.32 -16.21
C MET A 233 -8.57 -4.09 -16.05
N ALA A 234 -9.00 -3.15 -15.21
CA ALA A 234 -8.21 -2.00 -14.82
C ALA A 234 -8.13 -1.95 -13.29
N ILE A 235 -6.92 -1.80 -12.76
CA ILE A 235 -6.67 -1.74 -11.31
C ILE A 235 -6.16 -0.35 -10.97
N SER A 236 -6.97 0.43 -10.26
CA SER A 236 -6.62 1.78 -9.80
C SER A 236 -6.76 1.84 -8.28
N LEU A 237 -5.66 1.55 -7.57
CA LEU A 237 -5.62 1.58 -6.10
C LEU A 237 -5.35 2.98 -5.52
N CYS A 238 -5.09 3.96 -6.38
CA CYS A 238 -5.02 5.36 -6.00
C CYS A 238 -6.44 5.97 -6.02
N PRO A 239 -6.88 6.69 -4.98
CA PRO A 239 -8.18 7.35 -4.95
C PRO A 239 -8.22 8.64 -5.80
N ASP A 240 -7.43 8.72 -6.87
CA ASP A 240 -7.42 9.85 -7.80
C ASP A 240 -8.54 9.67 -8.84
N GLU A 241 -9.54 10.55 -8.78
CA GLU A 241 -10.74 10.45 -9.64
C GLU A 241 -10.38 10.51 -11.14
N ARG A 242 -9.38 11.31 -11.52
CA ARG A 242 -8.98 11.45 -12.92
C ARG A 242 -8.31 10.16 -13.42
N LEU A 243 -7.48 9.55 -12.60
CA LEU A 243 -6.85 8.28 -12.90
C LEU A 243 -7.90 7.15 -12.98
N GLN A 244 -8.90 7.14 -12.10
CA GLN A 244 -10.02 6.20 -12.17
C GLN A 244 -10.90 6.44 -13.41
N ASP A 245 -11.16 7.68 -13.80
CA ASP A 245 -11.89 7.99 -15.03
C ASP A 245 -11.14 7.49 -16.28
N ARG A 246 -9.81 7.68 -16.33
CA ARG A 246 -8.96 7.10 -17.38
C ARG A 246 -9.03 5.57 -17.40
N ALA A 247 -8.99 4.94 -16.23
CA ALA A 247 -9.12 3.49 -16.08
C ALA A 247 -10.46 2.97 -16.64
N ILE A 248 -11.54 3.70 -16.42
CA ILE A 248 -12.87 3.34 -16.93
C ILE A 248 -12.91 3.49 -18.45
N ARG A 249 -12.40 4.60 -18.98
CA ARG A 249 -12.43 4.89 -20.43
C ARG A 249 -11.62 3.89 -21.26
N CYS A 250 -10.64 3.21 -20.67
CA CYS A 250 -9.85 2.20 -21.39
C CYS A 250 -10.47 0.81 -21.37
N LEU A 251 -11.47 0.54 -20.52
CA LEU A 251 -12.06 -0.79 -20.40
C LEU A 251 -12.96 -1.14 -21.59
N ASP A 252 -12.92 -2.40 -21.97
CA ASP A 252 -13.92 -3.01 -22.83
C ASP A 252 -15.31 -2.96 -22.17
N LYS A 253 -16.36 -3.00 -22.99
CA LYS A 253 -17.72 -3.20 -22.50
C LYS A 253 -17.79 -4.49 -21.66
N GLY A 254 -18.35 -4.41 -20.46
CA GLY A 254 -18.39 -5.55 -19.53
C GLY A 254 -17.10 -5.74 -18.71
N GLY A 255 -16.12 -4.84 -18.84
CA GLY A 255 -14.84 -4.91 -18.14
C GLY A 255 -14.94 -4.70 -16.63
N PHE A 256 -13.82 -4.94 -15.94
CA PHE A 256 -13.74 -4.91 -14.49
C PHE A 256 -12.84 -3.79 -14.00
N LEU A 257 -13.37 -2.93 -13.14
CA LEU A 257 -12.60 -1.90 -12.44
C LEU A 257 -12.35 -2.33 -11.00
N VAL A 258 -11.09 -2.35 -10.58
CA VAL A 258 -10.67 -2.68 -9.21
C VAL A 258 -10.18 -1.43 -8.51
N VAL A 259 -10.77 -1.09 -7.37
CA VAL A 259 -10.48 0.14 -6.62
C VAL A 259 -10.47 -0.10 -5.11
N PRO A 260 -9.91 0.82 -4.29
CA PRO A 260 -10.04 0.73 -2.84
C PRO A 260 -11.51 0.84 -2.41
N SER A 261 -11.91 0.09 -1.38
CA SER A 261 -13.23 0.20 -0.79
C SER A 261 -13.54 1.64 -0.35
N GLY A 262 -14.67 2.18 -0.78
CA GLY A 262 -15.12 3.54 -0.44
C GLY A 262 -14.53 4.67 -1.29
N SER A 263 -13.76 4.36 -2.34
CA SER A 263 -13.10 5.37 -3.19
C SER A 263 -13.91 5.82 -4.42
N ILE A 264 -15.03 5.18 -4.74
CA ILE A 264 -15.82 5.52 -5.93
C ILE A 264 -16.96 6.48 -5.58
N SER A 265 -17.03 7.60 -6.31
CA SER A 265 -18.12 8.57 -6.28
C SER A 265 -19.46 7.99 -6.77
N GLY A 266 -20.58 8.58 -6.33
CA GLY A 266 -21.93 8.02 -6.53
C GLY A 266 -22.35 7.82 -7.99
N ASP A 267 -21.76 8.54 -8.94
CA ASP A 267 -22.09 8.43 -10.37
C ASP A 267 -21.61 7.10 -10.99
N PHE A 268 -20.51 6.53 -10.49
CA PHE A 268 -19.96 5.26 -10.98
C PHE A 268 -20.47 4.04 -10.19
N GLN A 269 -20.98 4.23 -8.96
CA GLN A 269 -21.63 3.15 -8.20
C GLN A 269 -22.88 2.61 -8.90
N ASN A 270 -23.51 3.41 -9.76
CA ASN A 270 -24.75 3.05 -10.45
C ASN A 270 -24.55 2.33 -11.79
N GLY A 271 -23.32 2.05 -12.25
CA GLY A 271 -23.05 1.18 -13.41
C GLY A 271 -23.67 1.64 -14.75
N LYS A 272 -24.18 2.87 -14.86
CA LYS A 272 -24.95 3.33 -16.03
C LYS A 272 -24.09 3.69 -17.25
N LYS A 273 -22.77 3.87 -17.08
CA LYS A 273 -21.82 3.97 -18.19
C LYS A 273 -21.18 2.60 -18.43
N GLN A 274 -21.36 2.06 -19.65
CA GLN A 274 -20.57 0.95 -20.23
C GLN A 274 -20.73 -0.48 -19.67
N ASP A 275 -21.75 -0.80 -18.85
CA ASP A 275 -21.95 -2.16 -18.30
C ASP A 275 -20.73 -2.64 -17.49
N LEU A 276 -20.14 -1.70 -16.73
CA LEU A 276 -18.92 -1.90 -15.96
C LEU A 276 -19.19 -2.69 -14.66
N GLN A 277 -18.26 -3.59 -14.31
CA GLN A 277 -18.27 -4.28 -13.03
C GLN A 277 -17.19 -3.74 -12.09
N VAL A 278 -17.58 -3.30 -10.90
CA VAL A 278 -16.66 -2.71 -9.91
C VAL A 278 -16.33 -3.72 -8.82
N LEU A 279 -15.04 -3.96 -8.59
CA LEU A 279 -14.51 -4.81 -7.54
C LEU A 279 -13.82 -3.95 -6.46
N ALA A 280 -14.49 -3.80 -5.31
CA ALA A 280 -13.92 -3.08 -4.17
C ALA A 280 -12.87 -3.94 -3.44
N ALA A 281 -11.67 -3.38 -3.25
CA ALA A 281 -10.54 -3.96 -2.54
C ALA A 281 -10.41 -3.31 -1.14
N PRO A 282 -10.60 -4.07 -0.05
CA PRO A 282 -10.40 -3.54 1.31
C PRO A 282 -8.91 -3.28 1.59
N CYS A 283 -8.61 -2.38 2.52
CA CYS A 283 -7.23 -2.05 2.95
C CYS A 283 -6.43 -3.26 3.48
N GLY A 284 -7.12 -4.33 3.87
CA GLY A 284 -6.54 -5.57 4.35
C GLY A 284 -7.12 -6.02 5.68
N SER A 285 -6.61 -7.14 6.17
CA SER A 285 -6.78 -7.61 7.54
C SER A 285 -5.47 -8.19 8.04
N VAL A 286 -5.40 -8.50 9.33
CA VAL A 286 -4.27 -9.22 9.91
C VAL A 286 -4.04 -10.57 9.20
N GLU A 287 -5.11 -11.29 8.83
CA GLU A 287 -5.04 -12.56 8.11
C GLU A 287 -4.44 -12.37 6.71
N ILE A 288 -4.78 -11.28 6.04
CA ILE A 288 -4.17 -10.91 4.75
C ILE A 288 -2.68 -10.58 4.95
N LEU A 289 -2.31 -9.87 6.02
CA LEU A 289 -0.90 -9.61 6.34
C LEU A 289 -0.14 -10.92 6.59
N ARG A 290 -0.69 -11.86 7.37
CA ARG A 290 -0.09 -13.19 7.58
C ARG A 290 0.06 -13.95 6.27
N THR A 291 -0.95 -13.89 5.40
CA THR A 291 -0.91 -14.53 4.08
C THR A 291 0.20 -13.90 3.24
N LEU A 292 0.29 -12.58 3.18
CA LEU A 292 1.31 -11.86 2.44
C LEU A 292 2.73 -12.19 2.94
N VAL A 293 2.94 -12.23 4.26
CA VAL A 293 4.22 -12.64 4.87
C VAL A 293 4.61 -14.04 4.42
N ARG A 294 3.68 -15.00 4.44
CA ARG A 294 3.94 -16.37 3.95
C ARG A 294 4.25 -16.39 2.45
N THR A 295 3.44 -15.70 1.64
CA THR A 295 3.66 -15.61 0.19
C THR A 295 5.04 -15.04 -0.16
N ILE A 296 5.51 -14.03 0.56
CA ILE A 296 6.87 -13.48 0.38
C ILE A 296 7.93 -14.46 0.90
N ALA A 297 7.70 -15.10 2.05
CA ALA A 297 8.63 -16.06 2.61
C ALA A 297 8.82 -17.31 1.73
N ASP A 298 7.77 -17.75 1.04
CA ASP A 298 7.80 -18.91 0.15
C ASP A 298 8.27 -18.54 -1.28
N GLY A 299 8.05 -17.29 -1.70
CA GLY A 299 8.37 -16.82 -3.04
C GLY A 299 9.77 -16.23 -3.14
N GLU A 300 10.76 -17.03 -3.56
CA GLU A 300 12.16 -16.57 -3.76
C GLU A 300 12.25 -15.30 -4.63
N GLY A 301 11.39 -15.19 -5.65
CA GLY A 301 11.28 -14.03 -6.53
C GLY A 301 10.76 -12.76 -5.85
N LEU A 302 9.89 -12.87 -4.83
CA LEU A 302 9.40 -11.72 -4.06
C LEU A 302 10.44 -11.21 -3.06
N GLN A 303 11.24 -12.10 -2.49
CA GLN A 303 12.28 -11.73 -1.53
C GLN A 303 13.35 -10.89 -2.19
N LYS A 304 13.83 -11.34 -3.36
CA LYS A 304 14.89 -10.66 -4.11
C LYS A 304 14.42 -9.40 -4.81
N ASN A 305 13.12 -9.31 -5.11
CA ASN A 305 12.53 -8.19 -5.82
C ASN A 305 11.34 -7.63 -5.05
N HIS A 306 11.46 -7.15 -3.81
CA HIS A 306 10.38 -6.33 -3.21
C HIS A 306 10.26 -4.97 -3.93
N PRO A 307 9.19 -4.16 -3.74
CA PRO A 307 9.14 -2.82 -4.31
C PRO A 307 10.37 -1.99 -3.90
N THR A 308 10.84 -1.12 -4.80
CA THR A 308 11.97 -0.24 -4.53
C THR A 308 11.65 0.68 -3.36
N TYR A 309 12.56 0.75 -2.40
CA TYR A 309 12.46 1.64 -1.26
C TYR A 309 13.79 2.29 -0.96
N LYS A 310 13.74 3.39 -0.22
CA LYS A 310 14.91 4.06 0.34
C LYS A 310 14.72 4.29 1.82
N VAL A 311 15.79 4.03 2.56
CA VAL A 311 15.82 4.16 4.01
C VAL A 311 16.36 5.54 4.37
N TYR A 312 15.63 6.23 5.22
CA TYR A 312 15.95 7.56 5.72
C TYR A 312 16.04 7.52 7.24
N PRO A 313 16.96 8.26 7.86
CA PRO A 313 16.94 8.46 9.31
C PRO A 313 15.62 9.13 9.74
N VAL A 314 15.02 8.69 10.86
CA VAL A 314 13.75 9.25 11.36
C VAL A 314 13.83 10.75 11.63
N GLU A 315 15.01 11.28 11.93
CA GLU A 315 15.30 12.70 12.15
C GLU A 315 15.07 13.53 10.88
N THR A 316 15.12 12.90 9.71
CA THR A 316 14.85 13.54 8.41
C THR A 316 13.39 13.39 7.96
N SER A 317 12.52 12.82 8.81
CA SER A 317 11.13 12.50 8.46
C SER A 317 10.35 13.68 7.89
N GLN A 318 10.50 14.89 8.45
CA GLN A 318 9.81 16.08 7.94
C GLN A 318 10.27 16.45 6.53
N THR A 319 11.57 16.46 6.26
CA THR A 319 12.09 16.76 4.92
C THR A 319 11.65 15.72 3.90
N VAL A 320 11.68 14.43 4.28
CA VAL A 320 11.22 13.35 3.42
C VAL A 320 9.71 13.45 3.16
N PHE A 321 8.94 13.88 4.16
CA PHE A 321 7.53 14.16 4.05
C PHE A 321 7.26 15.30 3.05
N ASP A 322 7.99 16.41 3.17
CA ASP A 322 7.82 17.57 2.28
C ASP A 322 8.13 17.18 0.82
N ASP A 323 9.20 16.41 0.60
CA ASP A 323 9.58 15.89 -0.72
C ASP A 323 8.50 14.99 -1.33
N LEU A 324 7.88 14.14 -0.49
CA LEU A 324 6.81 13.23 -0.86
C LEU A 324 5.51 13.98 -1.20
N GLN A 325 5.21 15.07 -0.50
CA GLN A 325 4.08 15.95 -0.85
C GLN A 325 4.27 16.61 -2.21
N LEU A 326 5.51 16.94 -2.56
CA LEU A 326 5.86 17.52 -3.86
C LEU A 326 5.96 16.49 -5.00
N CYS A 327 5.65 15.21 -4.74
CA CYS A 327 5.81 14.10 -5.68
C CYS A 327 7.21 14.04 -6.32
N SER A 328 8.24 14.53 -5.60
CA SER A 328 9.61 14.62 -6.12
C SER A 328 10.35 13.27 -6.12
N ARG A 329 9.69 12.20 -5.66
CA ARG A 329 10.27 10.87 -5.43
C ARG A 329 9.32 9.77 -5.89
N SER A 330 9.86 8.77 -6.57
CA SER A 330 9.13 7.58 -7.06
C SER A 330 9.30 6.34 -6.17
N GLU A 331 10.29 6.35 -5.28
CA GLU A 331 10.62 5.26 -4.36
C GLU A 331 9.77 5.27 -3.08
N ARG A 332 9.58 4.10 -2.46
CA ARG A 332 8.94 4.03 -1.14
C ARG A 332 9.89 4.56 -0.06
N ALA A 333 9.47 5.56 0.71
CA ALA A 333 10.26 6.05 1.84
C ALA A 333 10.01 5.22 3.10
N ILE A 334 11.09 4.74 3.71
CA ILE A 334 11.11 4.03 4.98
C ILE A 334 11.97 4.80 5.96
N LEU A 335 11.42 5.12 7.13
CA LEU A 335 12.15 5.73 8.24
C LEU A 335 12.84 4.65 9.06
N LYS A 336 14.10 4.89 9.43
CA LYS A 336 14.89 4.05 10.31
C LYS A 336 15.04 4.75 11.66
N PHE A 337 14.70 4.02 12.70
CA PHE A 337 14.82 4.47 14.09
C PHE A 337 16.19 4.05 14.62
N GLN A 338 16.81 4.93 15.41
CA GLN A 338 18.07 4.59 16.05
C GLN A 338 17.81 3.61 17.19
N ALA A 339 18.68 2.59 17.32
CA ALA A 339 18.68 1.77 18.51
C ALA A 339 19.19 2.64 19.66
N SER A 340 18.31 3.07 20.56
CA SER A 340 18.70 3.90 21.71
C SER A 340 19.79 3.20 22.54
N HIS A 341 19.87 1.85 22.52
CA HIS A 341 21.00 1.08 23.05
C HIS A 341 21.39 -0.08 22.10
N PRO A 342 22.69 -0.39 21.94
CA PRO A 342 23.13 -1.59 21.22
C PRO A 342 22.63 -2.84 21.95
N VAL A 343 21.94 -3.71 21.23
CA VAL A 343 21.64 -5.07 21.71
C VAL A 343 22.98 -5.80 21.75
N VAL A 344 23.49 -6.02 22.96
CA VAL A 344 24.63 -6.91 23.19
C VAL A 344 24.09 -8.33 22.98
N TRP A 345 24.59 -9.01 21.95
CA TRP A 345 24.24 -10.38 21.61
C TRP A 345 24.81 -11.39 22.61
#